data_AF-A0AAU7U4Z5-F1
#
_entry.id   AF-A0AAU7U4Z5-F1
#
_cell.length_a   1.000
_cell.length_b   1.000
_cell.length_c   1.000
_cell.angle_alpha   90.00
_cell.angle_beta   90.00
_cell.angle_gamma   90.00
#
_symmetry.space_group_name_H-M   'P 1'
#
loop_
_entity.id
_entity.type
_entity.pdbx_description
1 polymer ?
#
loop_
_entity_poly.entity_id
_entity_poly.type
_entity_poly.pdbx_seq_one_letter_code
_entity_poly.pdbx_strand_id
1 'polypeptide(L)'
;MLDHSRLSFLTHSDHIDRAALLQRICVRPPYFALNNLHYSRGQFTATAVAEHPATSEVGPMQACEISRHAAICGLSAVAMNFGDDDRRYYLAQDATYQGYANSAPYGSDVSFEARITDQNKRQATAEIIVTAGGQDLALLSVTYTILNEASFKRLFRSKHSPFFTNFRQTEMPYLPSGEFVQTGRTCTVSVPRVPEEACAGHFEFYPALPVAMLMGQLGTIAGRMYARPYRVEAATMTASDFCWAGESAQFEVTALAENGSYACAALASGTVVSDMRLRLAAGVSDPLGQAADLDLQVATA
;
A
#
# COMPACT_ATOMS: atom_id res chain seq x y z
N MET A 1 41.11 -27.79 27.99
CA MET A 1 39.88 -28.41 27.45
C MET A 1 38.90 -27.30 27.19
N LEU A 2 38.83 -26.82 25.94
CA LEU A 2 37.89 -25.80 25.51
C LEU A 2 36.66 -26.52 24.95
N ASP A 3 35.52 -26.23 25.55
CA ASP A 3 34.23 -26.82 25.21
C ASP A 3 33.70 -26.18 23.93
N HIS A 4 33.84 -26.90 22.82
CA HIS A 4 33.26 -26.57 21.51
C HIS A 4 31.87 -27.20 21.35
N SER A 5 30.98 -27.00 22.33
CA SER A 5 29.59 -27.45 22.23
C SER A 5 28.72 -26.42 21.50
N ARG A 6 28.63 -26.64 20.18
CA ARG A 6 27.42 -26.49 19.37
C ARG A 6 26.83 -25.08 19.26
N LEU A 7 27.49 -24.27 18.44
CA LEU A 7 26.79 -23.37 17.52
C LEU A 7 25.89 -24.23 16.61
N SER A 8 24.62 -24.35 16.96
CA SER A 8 23.59 -24.79 16.04
C SER A 8 23.47 -23.71 14.97
N PHE A 9 24.20 -23.89 13.86
CA PHE A 9 23.87 -23.22 12.62
C PHE A 9 22.45 -23.66 12.26
N LEU A 10 21.47 -22.82 12.62
CA LEU A 10 20.12 -22.89 12.10
C LEU A 10 20.26 -22.87 10.59
N THR A 11 20.08 -24.02 9.96
CA THR A 11 19.71 -24.14 8.56
C THR A 11 18.42 -23.37 8.41
N HIS A 12 18.54 -22.08 8.10
CA HIS A 12 17.40 -21.21 7.85
C HIS A 12 16.69 -21.82 6.65
N SER A 13 15.50 -22.35 6.87
CA SER A 13 14.59 -22.61 5.77
C SER A 13 14.37 -21.26 5.08
N ASP A 14 14.92 -21.09 3.87
CA ASP A 14 14.68 -19.90 3.04
C ASP A 14 13.18 -19.78 2.66
N HIS A 15 12.40 -20.83 2.90
CA HIS A 15 10.96 -20.86 2.65
C HIS A 15 10.17 -20.44 3.90
N ILE A 16 9.29 -19.45 3.73
CA ILE A 16 8.42 -18.92 4.78
C ILE A 16 7.13 -19.74 4.86
N ASP A 17 6.75 -20.17 6.06
CA ASP A 17 5.37 -20.63 6.31
C ASP A 17 4.43 -19.42 6.24
N ARG A 18 3.70 -19.30 5.14
CA ARG A 18 2.75 -18.22 4.90
C ARG A 18 1.70 -18.12 6.01
N ALA A 19 1.17 -19.24 6.50
CA ALA A 19 0.13 -19.21 7.53
C ALA A 19 0.68 -18.63 8.84
N ALA A 20 1.88 -19.07 9.24
CA ALA A 20 2.55 -18.53 10.41
C ALA A 20 2.86 -17.04 10.26
N LEU A 21 3.39 -16.61 9.11
CA LEU A 21 3.65 -15.19 8.83
C LEU A 21 2.38 -14.35 8.99
N LEU A 22 1.28 -14.75 8.32
CA LEU A 22 0.02 -14.01 8.37
C LEU A 22 -0.46 -13.86 9.82
N GLN A 23 -0.40 -14.91 10.64
CA GLN A 23 -0.77 -14.81 12.06
C GLN A 23 0.01 -13.73 12.81
N ARG A 24 1.29 -13.53 12.49
CA ARG A 24 2.14 -12.50 13.11
C ARG A 24 1.81 -11.07 12.65
N ILE A 25 1.42 -10.87 11.38
CA ILE A 25 1.30 -9.53 10.77
C ILE A 25 -0.12 -8.96 10.65
N CYS A 26 -1.15 -9.70 11.08
CA CYS A 26 -2.57 -9.30 11.08
C CYS A 26 -3.23 -9.02 9.72
N VAL A 27 -2.47 -8.86 8.63
CA VAL A 27 -3.02 -8.74 7.28
C VAL A 27 -3.43 -10.11 6.73
N ARG A 28 -4.44 -10.15 5.87
CA ARG A 28 -5.02 -11.36 5.25
C ARG A 28 -5.31 -11.09 3.78
N PRO A 29 -5.46 -12.13 2.95
CA PRO A 29 -6.15 -11.98 1.66
C PRO A 29 -7.54 -11.31 1.84
N PRO A 30 -7.99 -10.49 0.88
CA PRO A 30 -7.32 -10.17 -0.38
C PRO A 30 -6.19 -9.14 -0.25
N TYR A 31 -6.08 -8.41 0.87
CA TYR A 31 -5.07 -7.37 1.06
C TYR A 31 -3.63 -7.88 0.94
N PHE A 32 -3.34 -9.05 1.52
CA PHE A 32 -2.10 -9.78 1.32
C PHE A 32 -2.16 -10.64 0.05
N ALA A 33 -1.42 -10.25 -0.98
CA ALA A 33 -1.31 -10.97 -2.26
C ALA A 33 0.14 -11.16 -2.73
N LEU A 34 1.11 -11.18 -1.80
CA LEU A 34 2.51 -11.49 -2.09
C LEU A 34 2.72 -13.00 -2.31
N ASN A 35 3.52 -13.36 -3.31
CA ASN A 35 3.89 -14.72 -3.71
C ASN A 35 5.41 -14.94 -3.58
N ASN A 36 5.86 -16.20 -3.71
CA ASN A 36 7.27 -16.58 -3.69
C ASN A 36 8.05 -15.96 -2.50
N LEU A 37 7.52 -16.19 -1.30
CA LEU A 37 8.02 -15.56 -0.07
C LEU A 37 9.33 -16.21 0.38
N HIS A 38 10.37 -15.40 0.54
CA HIS A 38 11.65 -15.86 1.07
C HIS A 38 12.19 -14.90 2.13
N TYR A 39 12.88 -15.46 3.14
CA TYR A 39 13.58 -14.66 4.15
C TYR A 39 14.95 -15.26 4.41
N SER A 40 16.00 -14.50 4.13
CA SER A 40 17.38 -14.94 4.32
C SER A 40 18.26 -13.74 4.66
N ARG A 41 19.18 -13.91 5.62
CA ARG A 41 20.18 -12.90 6.00
C ARG A 41 19.59 -11.50 6.29
N GLY A 42 18.44 -11.44 6.96
CA GLY A 42 17.78 -10.18 7.32
C GLY A 42 17.02 -9.50 6.18
N GLN A 43 16.89 -10.17 5.04
CA GLN A 43 16.21 -9.66 3.85
C GLN A 43 14.98 -10.51 3.55
N PHE A 44 13.85 -9.85 3.35
CA PHE A 44 12.60 -10.48 2.90
C PHE A 44 12.40 -10.20 1.41
N THR A 45 12.03 -11.22 0.64
CA THR A 45 11.71 -11.06 -0.78
C THR A 45 10.38 -11.70 -1.13
N ALA A 46 9.68 -11.12 -2.08
CA ALA A 46 8.43 -11.63 -2.62
C ALA A 46 8.17 -11.11 -4.04
N THR A 47 7.18 -11.69 -4.71
CA THR A 47 6.67 -11.19 -5.99
C THR A 47 5.17 -10.89 -5.93
N ALA A 48 4.68 -10.04 -6.83
CA ALA A 48 3.26 -9.83 -7.07
C ALA A 48 3.03 -9.42 -8.53
N VAL A 49 1.77 -9.46 -8.97
CA VAL A 49 1.30 -8.95 -10.27
C VAL A 49 0.20 -7.92 -10.02
N ALA A 50 -0.06 -7.05 -10.98
CA ALA A 50 -1.14 -6.08 -10.88
C ALA A 50 -2.49 -6.81 -10.70
N GLU A 51 -3.31 -6.38 -9.74
CA GLU A 51 -4.62 -6.98 -9.45
C GLU A 51 -5.76 -6.16 -10.06
N HIS A 52 -5.53 -4.87 -10.32
CA HIS A 52 -6.50 -3.98 -10.96
C HIS A 52 -6.30 -3.89 -12.48
N PRO A 53 -7.30 -3.37 -13.21
CA PRO A 53 -7.11 -3.01 -14.61
C PRO A 53 -6.15 -1.81 -14.79
N ALA A 54 -5.46 -1.78 -15.93
CA ALA A 54 -4.62 -0.65 -16.31
C ALA A 54 -5.42 0.67 -16.37
N THR A 55 -4.77 1.76 -15.99
CA THR A 55 -5.31 3.13 -16.08
C THR A 55 -4.35 4.01 -16.90
N SER A 56 -4.46 5.33 -16.78
CA SER A 56 -3.47 6.25 -17.36
C SER A 56 -2.12 6.22 -16.63
N GLU A 57 -2.01 5.55 -15.49
CA GLU A 57 -0.71 5.28 -14.87
C GLU A 57 0.04 4.21 -15.67
N VAL A 58 1.22 4.55 -16.19
CA VAL A 58 2.06 3.66 -17.00
C VAL A 58 3.03 2.87 -16.13
N GLY A 59 3.31 1.64 -16.55
CA GLY A 59 4.24 0.73 -15.90
C GLY A 59 3.63 -0.67 -15.73
N PRO A 60 4.34 -1.57 -15.05
CA PRO A 60 3.88 -2.94 -14.84
C PRO A 60 2.75 -3.07 -13.81
N MET A 61 2.60 -2.09 -12.93
CA MET A 61 1.67 -2.09 -11.79
C MET A 61 1.46 -0.64 -11.33
N GLN A 62 0.27 -0.29 -10.83
CA GLN A 62 -0.02 1.06 -10.32
C GLN A 62 0.76 1.34 -9.02
N ALA A 63 1.17 2.58 -8.79
CA ALA A 63 1.98 2.95 -7.63
C ALA A 63 1.28 2.67 -6.29
N CYS A 64 -0.05 2.74 -6.23
CA CYS A 64 -0.80 2.39 -5.02
C CYS A 64 -0.72 0.89 -4.70
N GLU A 65 -0.75 0.04 -5.73
CA GLU A 65 -0.56 -1.41 -5.60
C GLU A 65 0.89 -1.74 -5.22
N ILE A 66 1.87 -1.11 -5.90
CA ILE A 66 3.29 -1.21 -5.54
C ILE A 66 3.48 -0.84 -4.06
N SER A 67 2.90 0.28 -3.62
CA SER A 67 3.02 0.76 -2.24
C SER A 67 2.40 -0.19 -1.23
N ARG A 68 1.24 -0.79 -1.54
CA ARG A 68 0.63 -1.84 -0.70
C ARG A 68 1.56 -3.04 -0.55
N HIS A 69 2.01 -3.61 -1.66
CA HIS A 69 2.85 -4.80 -1.64
C HIS A 69 4.20 -4.53 -0.97
N ALA A 70 4.81 -3.39 -1.23
CA ALA A 70 6.04 -2.96 -0.58
C ALA A 70 5.85 -2.75 0.93
N ALA A 71 4.76 -2.12 1.36
CA ALA A 71 4.48 -1.95 2.78
C ALA A 71 4.27 -3.29 3.50
N ILE A 72 3.60 -4.25 2.84
CA ILE A 72 3.43 -5.62 3.36
C ILE A 72 4.77 -6.38 3.38
N CYS A 73 5.61 -6.20 2.36
CA CYS A 73 6.95 -6.79 2.29
C CYS A 73 7.84 -6.27 3.43
N GLY A 74 7.84 -4.95 3.66
CA GLY A 74 8.57 -4.30 4.75
C GLY A 74 8.14 -4.77 6.14
N LEU A 75 6.84 -4.76 6.44
CA LEU A 75 6.36 -5.24 7.75
C LEU A 75 6.58 -6.75 7.93
N SER A 76 6.65 -7.52 6.85
CA SER A 76 6.96 -8.95 6.91
C SER A 76 8.43 -9.15 7.26
N ALA A 77 9.35 -8.36 6.69
CA ALA A 77 10.75 -8.35 7.11
C ALA A 77 10.87 -8.06 8.61
N VAL A 78 10.21 -7.01 9.09
CA VAL A 78 10.20 -6.61 10.51
C VAL A 78 9.66 -7.75 11.40
N ALA A 79 8.56 -8.39 11.01
CA ALA A 79 7.97 -9.50 11.76
C ALA A 79 8.87 -10.74 11.82
N MET A 80 9.59 -11.04 10.74
CA MET A 80 10.56 -12.14 10.70
C MET A 80 11.83 -11.86 11.52
N ASN A 81 12.16 -10.59 11.75
CA ASN A 81 13.30 -10.19 12.56
C ASN A 81 13.01 -10.20 14.08
N PHE A 82 11.74 -10.28 14.48
CA PHE A 82 11.41 -10.61 15.88
C PHE A 82 11.70 -12.08 16.15
N GLY A 83 12.34 -12.36 17.29
CA GLY A 83 12.66 -13.73 17.75
C GLY A 83 11.48 -14.46 18.40
N ASP A 84 10.25 -14.04 18.16
CA ASP A 84 9.03 -14.60 18.73
C ASP A 84 7.92 -14.70 17.68
N ASP A 85 6.82 -15.35 18.07
CA ASP A 85 5.63 -15.56 17.24
C ASP A 85 4.49 -14.58 17.57
N ASP A 86 4.77 -13.51 18.31
CA ASP A 86 3.71 -12.63 18.79
C ASP A 86 3.03 -11.88 17.64
N ARG A 87 1.69 -11.89 17.69
CA ARG A 87 0.84 -11.10 16.81
C ARG A 87 1.00 -9.61 17.08
N ARG A 88 1.29 -8.84 16.02
CA ARG A 88 1.49 -7.39 16.08
C ARG A 88 0.77 -6.69 14.93
N TYR A 89 0.37 -5.46 15.21
CA TYR A 89 -0.22 -4.54 14.25
C TYR A 89 0.85 -3.53 13.84
N TYR A 90 1.11 -3.45 12.55
CA TYR A 90 2.10 -2.56 11.95
C TYR A 90 1.37 -1.44 11.24
N LEU A 91 1.41 -0.25 11.83
CA LEU A 91 0.70 0.93 11.31
C LEU A 91 1.69 1.76 10.51
N ALA A 92 1.58 1.76 9.17
CA ALA A 92 2.40 2.64 8.34
C ALA A 92 2.07 4.10 8.67
N GLN A 93 3.04 4.84 9.20
CA GLN A 93 2.88 6.23 9.62
C GLN A 93 3.50 7.19 8.63
N ASP A 94 4.72 6.92 8.20
CA ASP A 94 5.43 7.76 7.24
C ASP A 94 5.95 6.88 6.11
N ALA A 95 5.85 7.37 4.88
CA ALA A 95 6.47 6.70 3.76
C ALA A 95 7.01 7.68 2.71
N THR A 96 8.11 7.29 2.09
CA THR A 96 8.65 7.92 0.88
C THR A 96 8.58 6.92 -0.26
N TYR A 97 8.24 7.41 -1.44
CA TYR A 97 8.22 6.67 -2.69
C TYR A 97 9.04 7.43 -3.73
N GLN A 98 9.93 6.73 -4.41
CA GLN A 98 10.64 7.21 -5.59
C GLN A 98 10.39 6.23 -6.73
N GLY A 99 9.71 6.66 -7.78
CA GLY A 99 9.41 5.86 -8.96
C GLY A 99 10.38 6.14 -10.10
N TYR A 100 10.68 5.10 -10.87
CA TYR A 100 11.56 5.17 -12.04
C TYR A 100 10.77 4.82 -13.30
N ALA A 101 11.23 5.32 -14.46
CA ALA A 101 10.65 4.88 -15.73
C ALA A 101 11.01 3.40 -15.94
N ASN A 102 10.02 2.57 -16.25
CA ASN A 102 10.19 1.14 -16.45
C ASN A 102 9.32 0.70 -17.64
N SER A 103 9.93 -0.03 -18.58
CA SER A 103 9.28 -0.45 -19.83
C SER A 103 8.60 -1.82 -19.73
N ALA A 104 8.58 -2.46 -18.56
CA ALA A 104 7.87 -3.71 -18.37
C ALA A 104 6.36 -3.50 -18.66
N PRO A 105 5.72 -4.37 -19.46
CA PRO A 105 4.29 -4.28 -19.74
C PRO A 105 3.43 -4.35 -18.48
N TYR A 106 2.25 -3.71 -18.51
CA TYR A 106 1.27 -3.83 -17.44
C TYR A 106 0.93 -5.30 -17.15
N GLY A 107 0.91 -5.67 -15.88
CA GLY A 107 0.68 -7.05 -15.43
C GLY A 107 1.95 -7.93 -15.40
N SER A 108 3.13 -7.39 -15.74
CA SER A 108 4.39 -8.11 -15.53
C SER A 108 4.63 -8.43 -14.05
N ASP A 109 5.35 -9.52 -13.77
CA ASP A 109 5.82 -9.82 -12.42
C ASP A 109 6.66 -8.68 -11.86
N VAL A 110 6.30 -8.24 -10.66
CA VAL A 110 7.02 -7.25 -9.86
C VAL A 110 7.66 -7.94 -8.67
N SER A 111 8.96 -7.74 -8.48
CA SER A 111 9.72 -8.27 -7.35
C SER A 111 9.94 -7.19 -6.30
N PHE A 112 9.83 -7.59 -5.03
CA PHE A 112 10.00 -6.73 -3.85
C PHE A 112 11.11 -7.30 -2.98
N GLU A 113 12.05 -6.46 -2.60
CA GLU A 113 13.12 -6.77 -1.67
C GLU A 113 13.09 -5.78 -0.50
N ALA A 114 12.82 -6.26 0.71
CA ALA A 114 12.75 -5.44 1.90
C ALA A 114 13.91 -5.72 2.86
N ARG A 115 14.49 -4.64 3.40
CA ARG A 115 15.51 -4.65 4.46
C ARG A 115 15.12 -3.67 5.56
N ILE A 116 15.39 -4.06 6.79
CA ILE A 116 15.12 -3.24 7.97
C ILE A 116 16.31 -2.32 8.18
N THR A 117 16.05 -1.02 8.28
CA THR A 117 17.10 -0.01 8.52
C THR A 117 17.13 0.47 9.96
N ASP A 118 15.98 0.48 10.64
CA ASP A 118 15.87 0.71 12.07
C ASP A 118 14.74 -0.12 12.67
N GLN A 119 14.91 -0.59 13.91
CA GLN A 119 13.87 -1.34 14.61
C GLN A 119 14.06 -1.29 16.13
N ASN A 120 12.94 -1.06 16.81
CA ASN A 120 12.76 -1.32 18.22
C ASN A 120 11.38 -1.97 18.47
N LYS A 121 10.96 -2.08 19.74
CA LYS A 121 9.70 -2.76 20.12
C LYS A 121 8.43 -2.00 19.71
N ARG A 122 8.53 -0.72 19.36
CA ARG A 122 7.40 0.20 19.12
C ARG A 122 7.43 0.84 17.74
N GLN A 123 8.56 0.80 17.07
CA GLN A 123 8.73 1.40 15.74
C GLN A 123 9.74 0.59 14.94
N ALA A 124 9.56 0.54 13.62
CA ALA A 124 10.57 0.06 12.69
C ALA A 124 10.49 0.83 11.38
N THR A 125 11.61 0.91 10.66
CA THR A 125 11.68 1.44 9.31
C THR A 125 12.26 0.37 8.40
N ALA A 126 11.62 0.17 7.25
CA ALA A 126 12.09 -0.73 6.21
C ALA A 126 12.27 0.04 4.90
N GLU A 127 13.37 -0.27 4.20
CA GLU A 127 13.59 0.13 2.81
C GLU A 127 13.22 -1.03 1.89
N ILE A 128 12.53 -0.72 0.80
CA ILE A 128 12.03 -1.70 -0.15
C ILE A 128 12.44 -1.29 -1.56
N ILE A 129 13.25 -2.13 -2.19
CA ILE A 129 13.60 -2.03 -3.61
C ILE A 129 12.56 -2.82 -4.39
N VAL A 130 12.02 -2.19 -5.44
CA VAL A 130 11.01 -2.79 -6.31
C VAL A 130 11.56 -2.84 -7.73
N THR A 131 11.51 -4.00 -8.36
CA THR A 131 12.01 -4.22 -9.72
C THR A 131 10.99 -4.93 -10.59
N ALA A 132 11.00 -4.65 -11.88
CA ALA A 132 10.24 -5.38 -12.89
C ALA A 132 11.04 -5.46 -14.19
N GLY A 133 10.96 -6.59 -14.89
CA GLY A 133 11.74 -6.81 -16.11
C GLY A 133 13.27 -6.71 -15.91
N GLY A 134 13.76 -6.96 -14.69
CA GLY A 134 15.18 -6.82 -14.34
C GLY A 134 15.68 -5.38 -14.25
N GLN A 135 14.79 -4.39 -14.17
CA GLN A 135 15.12 -2.98 -13.98
C GLN A 135 14.43 -2.43 -12.72
N ASP A 136 15.01 -1.39 -12.14
CA ASP A 136 14.40 -0.67 -11.02
C ASP A 136 13.04 -0.09 -11.45
N LEU A 137 12.06 -0.24 -10.57
CA LEU A 137 10.71 0.29 -10.74
C LEU A 137 10.42 1.35 -9.68
N ALA A 138 10.75 1.06 -8.42
CA ALA A 138 10.60 2.02 -7.34
C ALA A 138 11.56 1.73 -6.17
N LEU A 139 11.81 2.75 -5.37
CA LEU A 139 12.40 2.65 -4.03
C LEU A 139 11.41 3.23 -3.03
N LEU A 140 11.14 2.48 -1.96
CA LEU A 140 10.28 2.93 -0.87
C LEU A 140 11.03 2.88 0.46
N SER A 141 10.67 3.78 1.36
CA SER A 141 11.00 3.69 2.79
C SER A 141 9.70 3.84 3.56
N VAL A 142 9.41 2.92 4.47
CA VAL A 142 8.16 2.90 5.25
C VAL A 142 8.51 2.78 6.72
N THR A 143 7.99 3.71 7.52
CA THR A 143 8.09 3.70 8.98
C THR A 143 6.77 3.22 9.58
N TYR A 144 6.86 2.22 10.43
CA TYR A 144 5.73 1.58 11.09
C TYR A 144 5.73 1.88 12.58
N THR A 145 4.58 2.26 13.13
CA THR A 145 4.31 2.07 14.56
C THR A 145 3.88 0.62 14.81
N ILE A 146 4.49 0.00 15.82
CA ILE A 146 4.27 -1.40 16.18
C ILE A 146 3.45 -1.46 17.46
N LEU A 147 2.27 -2.06 17.38
CA LEU A 147 1.40 -2.31 18.51
C LEU A 147 1.26 -3.81 18.76
N ASN A 148 1.40 -4.23 20.01
CA ASN A 148 0.96 -5.56 20.40
C ASN A 148 -0.58 -5.64 20.36
N GLU A 149 -1.10 -6.86 20.27
CA GLU A 149 -2.53 -7.10 20.13
C GLU A 149 -3.37 -6.47 21.25
N ALA A 150 -2.93 -6.58 22.51
CA ALA A 150 -3.65 -5.99 23.64
C ALA A 150 -3.75 -4.46 23.54
N SER A 151 -2.67 -3.78 23.11
CA SER A 151 -2.65 -2.32 22.95
C SER A 151 -3.53 -1.89 21.79
N PHE A 152 -3.45 -2.58 20.64
CA PHE A 152 -4.31 -2.29 19.48
C PHE A 152 -5.80 -2.46 19.84
N LYS A 153 -6.17 -3.60 20.44
CA LYS A 153 -7.56 -3.87 20.88
C LYS A 153 -8.08 -2.83 21.86
N ARG A 154 -7.22 -2.34 22.76
CA ARG A 154 -7.58 -1.30 23.72
C ARG A 154 -7.79 0.05 23.04
N LEU A 155 -6.88 0.46 22.16
CA LEU A 155 -6.94 1.74 21.45
C LEU A 155 -8.18 1.82 20.55
N PHE A 156 -8.48 0.74 19.82
CA PHE A 156 -9.56 0.72 18.83
C PHE A 156 -10.79 -0.06 19.29
N ARG A 157 -11.01 -0.18 20.60
CA ARG A 157 -12.09 -1.00 21.17
C ARG A 157 -13.46 -0.69 20.59
N SER A 158 -13.77 0.59 20.34
CA SER A 158 -15.04 1.04 19.78
C SER A 158 -15.23 0.72 18.30
N LYS A 159 -14.16 0.33 17.61
CA LYS A 159 -14.14 0.01 16.16
C LYS A 159 -14.15 -1.50 15.89
N HIS A 160 -14.20 -2.32 16.94
CA HIS A 160 -14.23 -3.78 16.80
C HIS A 160 -15.57 -4.24 16.21
N SER A 161 -15.50 -4.98 15.10
CA SER A 161 -16.63 -5.61 14.42
C SER A 161 -16.42 -7.13 14.33
N PRO A 162 -17.12 -7.94 15.17
CA PRO A 162 -16.91 -9.39 15.22
C PRO A 162 -17.36 -10.12 13.95
N PHE A 163 -18.23 -9.51 13.13
CA PHE A 163 -18.75 -10.13 11.90
C PHE A 163 -17.95 -9.75 10.65
N PHE A 164 -16.99 -8.82 10.77
CA PHE A 164 -16.20 -8.31 9.66
C PHE A 164 -15.37 -9.40 8.95
N THR A 165 -14.97 -10.46 9.63
CA THR A 165 -14.15 -11.53 9.01
C THR A 165 -14.93 -12.44 8.05
N ASN A 166 -16.22 -12.20 7.85
CA ASN A 166 -17.06 -13.03 6.98
C ASN A 166 -16.91 -12.72 5.48
N PHE A 167 -16.17 -11.68 5.11
CA PHE A 167 -15.91 -11.37 3.70
C PHE A 167 -14.99 -12.42 3.07
N ARG A 168 -15.58 -13.29 2.25
CA ARG A 168 -14.85 -14.28 1.42
C ARG A 168 -14.44 -13.68 0.08
N GLN A 169 -13.84 -12.50 0.10
CA GLN A 169 -13.33 -11.89 -1.12
C GLN A 169 -12.00 -12.53 -1.51
N THR A 170 -11.88 -12.94 -2.76
CA THR A 170 -10.65 -13.48 -3.34
C THR A 170 -9.82 -12.41 -4.05
N GLU A 171 -10.44 -11.30 -4.41
CA GLU A 171 -9.85 -10.21 -5.18
C GLU A 171 -9.84 -8.93 -4.36
N MET A 172 -8.87 -8.07 -4.66
CA MET A 172 -8.82 -6.74 -4.05
C MET A 172 -10.04 -5.91 -4.42
N PRO A 173 -10.70 -5.27 -3.45
CA PRO A 173 -11.81 -4.38 -3.72
C PRO A 173 -11.32 -3.14 -4.48
N TYR A 174 -12.14 -2.65 -5.41
CA TYR A 174 -11.92 -1.36 -6.05
C TYR A 174 -11.95 -0.22 -5.03
N LEU A 175 -11.28 0.88 -5.40
CA LEU A 175 -11.37 2.14 -4.66
C LEU A 175 -12.85 2.57 -4.52
N PRO A 176 -13.29 3.02 -3.33
CA PRO A 176 -14.65 3.49 -3.15
C PRO A 176 -14.98 4.65 -4.10
N SER A 177 -16.08 4.50 -4.85
CA SER A 177 -16.58 5.57 -5.71
C SER A 177 -17.23 6.69 -4.88
N GLY A 178 -17.17 7.91 -5.40
CA GLY A 178 -17.68 9.09 -4.72
C GLY A 178 -18.00 10.22 -5.68
N GLU A 179 -18.63 11.26 -5.16
CA GLU A 179 -18.94 12.47 -5.94
C GLU A 179 -17.66 13.27 -6.19
N PHE A 180 -17.39 13.58 -7.46
CA PHE A 180 -16.24 14.38 -7.86
C PHE A 180 -16.65 15.85 -8.05
N VAL A 181 -15.94 16.75 -7.38
CA VAL A 181 -16.13 18.20 -7.49
C VAL A 181 -14.78 18.86 -7.76
N GLN A 182 -14.75 19.81 -8.69
CA GLN A 182 -13.57 20.65 -8.92
C GLN A 182 -13.88 22.10 -8.59
N THR A 183 -13.07 22.69 -7.70
CA THR A 183 -13.16 24.09 -7.29
C THR A 183 -11.79 24.74 -7.47
N GLY A 184 -11.64 25.56 -8.51
CA GLY A 184 -10.36 26.18 -8.85
C GLY A 184 -9.28 25.14 -9.15
N ARG A 185 -8.23 25.11 -8.31
CA ARG A 185 -7.08 24.19 -8.43
C ARG A 185 -7.22 22.92 -7.59
N THR A 186 -8.35 22.75 -6.91
CA THR A 186 -8.59 21.63 -6.00
C THR A 186 -9.68 20.74 -6.58
N CYS A 187 -9.41 19.44 -6.61
CA CYS A 187 -10.38 18.41 -6.92
C CYS A 187 -10.65 17.60 -5.65
N THR A 188 -11.93 17.30 -5.42
CA THR A 188 -12.41 16.57 -4.26
C THR A 188 -13.21 15.36 -4.71
N VAL A 189 -13.00 14.22 -4.06
CA VAL A 189 -13.93 13.08 -4.10
C VAL A 189 -14.48 12.83 -2.72
N SER A 190 -15.81 12.77 -2.61
CA SER A 190 -16.50 12.50 -1.35
C SER A 190 -17.21 11.14 -1.38
N VAL A 191 -16.90 10.30 -0.40
CA VAL A 191 -17.51 8.99 -0.18
C VAL A 191 -18.36 9.10 1.09
N PRO A 192 -19.70 9.16 0.99
CA PRO A 192 -20.56 9.38 2.16
C PRO A 192 -20.41 8.32 3.24
N ARG A 193 -20.08 7.09 2.86
CA ARG A 193 -19.90 5.96 3.76
C ARG A 193 -18.88 4.98 3.18
N VAL A 194 -17.78 4.76 3.87
CA VAL A 194 -16.79 3.73 3.50
C VAL A 194 -17.41 2.34 3.67
N PRO A 195 -17.44 1.51 2.61
CA PRO A 195 -17.95 0.15 2.69
C PRO A 195 -16.98 -0.74 3.48
N GLU A 196 -17.51 -1.72 4.22
CA GLU A 196 -16.68 -2.68 4.96
C GLU A 196 -15.80 -3.49 4.00
N GLU A 197 -16.32 -3.83 2.83
CA GLU A 197 -15.64 -4.56 1.78
C GLU A 197 -14.32 -3.91 1.37
N ALA A 198 -14.24 -2.58 1.34
CA ALA A 198 -13.01 -1.86 1.01
C ALA A 198 -11.91 -2.00 2.09
N CYS A 199 -12.26 -2.49 3.28
CA CYS A 199 -11.35 -2.73 4.39
C CYS A 199 -10.83 -4.18 4.44
N ALA A 200 -11.31 -5.06 3.55
CA ALA A 200 -11.09 -6.50 3.62
C ALA A 200 -9.61 -6.85 3.65
N GLY A 201 -9.23 -7.69 4.62
CA GLY A 201 -7.86 -8.19 4.78
C GLY A 201 -6.85 -7.25 5.45
N HIS A 202 -7.21 -6.00 5.77
CA HIS A 202 -6.29 -5.07 6.41
C HIS A 202 -6.06 -5.39 7.90
N PHE A 203 -7.10 -5.28 8.72
CA PHE A 203 -7.09 -5.69 10.13
C PHE A 203 -8.29 -6.59 10.44
N GLU A 204 -8.00 -7.82 10.84
CA GLU A 204 -9.01 -8.80 11.25
C GLU A 204 -9.88 -8.24 12.39
N PHE A 205 -11.20 -8.25 12.23
CA PHE A 205 -12.21 -7.67 13.14
C PHE A 205 -12.22 -6.14 13.28
N TYR A 206 -11.42 -5.41 12.50
CA TYR A 206 -11.29 -3.96 12.58
C TYR A 206 -11.34 -3.37 11.17
N PRO A 207 -12.52 -3.01 10.65
CA PRO A 207 -12.68 -2.56 9.28
C PRO A 207 -12.11 -1.15 9.09
N ALA A 208 -10.79 -1.04 9.00
CA ALA A 208 -10.07 0.17 8.65
C ALA A 208 -9.71 0.13 7.17
N LEU A 209 -10.04 1.20 6.44
CA LEU A 209 -9.65 1.38 5.05
C LEU A 209 -8.11 1.39 4.98
N PRO A 210 -7.48 0.57 4.12
CA PRO A 210 -6.04 0.55 4.01
C PRO A 210 -5.48 1.90 3.58
N VAL A 211 -4.35 2.28 4.16
CA VAL A 211 -3.64 3.50 3.76
C VAL A 211 -3.33 3.50 2.26
N ALA A 212 -2.95 2.35 1.69
CA ALA A 212 -2.73 2.23 0.25
C ALA A 212 -3.97 2.53 -0.60
N MET A 213 -5.18 2.24 -0.09
CA MET A 213 -6.44 2.59 -0.77
C MET A 213 -6.70 4.09 -0.68
N LEU A 214 -6.44 4.72 0.48
CA LEU A 214 -6.52 6.18 0.62
C LEU A 214 -5.58 6.87 -0.38
N MET A 215 -4.32 6.41 -0.45
CA MET A 215 -3.32 6.96 -1.35
C MET A 215 -3.65 6.69 -2.82
N GLY A 216 -4.20 5.51 -3.15
CA GLY A 216 -4.67 5.19 -4.49
C GLY A 216 -5.79 6.11 -4.96
N GLN A 217 -6.72 6.49 -4.06
CA GLN A 217 -7.76 7.46 -4.38
C GLN A 217 -7.18 8.85 -4.68
N LEU A 218 -6.24 9.33 -3.86
CA LEU A 218 -5.55 10.60 -4.10
C LEU A 218 -4.73 10.57 -5.40
N GLY A 219 -4.03 9.47 -5.67
CA GLY A 219 -3.29 9.27 -6.93
C GLY A 219 -4.20 9.29 -8.15
N THR A 220 -5.35 8.64 -8.07
CA THR A 220 -6.36 8.62 -9.16
C THR A 220 -6.88 10.02 -9.48
N ILE A 221 -7.18 10.82 -8.44
CA ILE A 221 -7.63 12.21 -8.62
C ILE A 221 -6.51 13.06 -9.25
N ALA A 222 -5.27 12.94 -8.75
CA ALA A 222 -4.12 13.65 -9.31
C ALA A 222 -3.87 13.25 -10.78
N GLY A 223 -3.96 11.97 -11.12
CA GLY A 223 -3.86 11.47 -12.48
C GLY A 223 -4.92 12.06 -13.41
N ARG A 224 -6.17 12.15 -12.94
CA ARG A 224 -7.25 12.83 -13.68
C ARG A 224 -6.94 14.31 -13.91
N MET A 225 -6.40 15.01 -12.90
CA MET A 225 -5.97 16.40 -13.04
C MET A 225 -4.77 16.57 -13.97
N TYR A 226 -3.89 15.57 -14.06
CA TYR A 226 -2.73 15.58 -14.95
C TYR A 226 -3.12 15.36 -16.41
N ALA A 227 -4.22 14.64 -16.66
CA ALA A 227 -4.91 14.50 -17.95
C ALA A 227 -4.06 13.94 -19.11
N ARG A 228 -3.07 13.10 -18.80
CA ARG A 228 -2.23 12.37 -19.78
C ARG A 228 -1.58 11.16 -19.12
N PRO A 229 -1.07 10.18 -19.88
CA PRO A 229 -0.34 9.06 -19.33
C PRO A 229 0.82 9.52 -18.42
N TYR A 230 0.94 8.91 -17.25
CA TYR A 230 1.83 9.36 -16.19
C TYR A 230 2.46 8.20 -15.44
N ARG A 231 3.54 8.48 -14.73
CA ARG A 231 4.01 7.63 -13.62
C ARG A 231 4.04 8.46 -12.35
N VAL A 232 3.89 7.83 -11.19
CA VAL A 232 4.30 8.47 -9.94
C VAL A 232 5.82 8.53 -9.91
N GLU A 233 6.37 9.74 -9.90
CA GLU A 233 7.83 9.94 -9.83
C GLU A 233 8.28 10.03 -8.38
N ALA A 234 7.53 10.73 -7.53
CA ALA A 234 7.82 10.79 -6.11
C ALA A 234 6.55 10.96 -5.30
N ALA A 235 6.53 10.39 -4.10
CA ALA A 235 5.54 10.73 -3.10
C ALA A 235 6.13 10.72 -1.69
N THR A 236 5.63 11.59 -0.83
CA THR A 236 5.83 11.49 0.62
C THR A 236 4.48 11.48 1.28
N MET A 237 4.26 10.63 2.26
CA MET A 237 3.00 10.55 2.95
C MET A 237 3.17 10.42 4.46
N THR A 238 2.18 10.94 5.19
CA THR A 238 2.01 10.70 6.62
C THR A 238 0.56 10.27 6.87
N ALA A 239 0.37 9.22 7.68
CA ALA A 239 -0.92 8.76 8.17
C ALA A 239 -0.96 8.93 9.69
N SER A 240 -1.86 9.78 10.17
CA SER A 240 -2.05 10.08 11.59
C SER A 240 -3.16 9.28 12.22
N ASP A 241 -4.13 8.79 11.43
CA ASP A 241 -5.25 7.97 11.89
C ASP A 241 -5.79 7.09 10.74
N PHE A 242 -6.85 6.34 11.01
CA PHE A 242 -7.56 5.50 10.05
C PHE A 242 -8.88 6.12 9.62
N CYS A 243 -9.29 5.79 8.40
CA CYS A 243 -10.68 5.92 7.99
C CYS A 243 -11.37 4.57 8.22
N TRP A 244 -12.38 4.52 9.08
CA TRP A 244 -13.09 3.30 9.43
C TRP A 244 -14.31 3.09 8.54
N ALA A 245 -14.69 1.84 8.31
CA ALA A 245 -15.95 1.54 7.65
C ALA A 245 -17.13 2.19 8.37
N GLY A 246 -18.08 2.68 7.59
CA GLY A 246 -19.22 3.45 8.09
C GLY A 246 -18.95 4.95 8.24
N GLU A 247 -17.70 5.41 8.30
CA GLU A 247 -17.38 6.84 8.28
C GLU A 247 -17.48 7.41 6.88
N SER A 248 -17.68 8.73 6.77
CA SER A 248 -17.48 9.43 5.50
C SER A 248 -15.99 9.61 5.25
N ALA A 249 -15.59 9.51 3.97
CA ALA A 249 -14.24 9.82 3.52
C ALA A 249 -14.28 10.96 2.50
N GLN A 250 -13.30 11.85 2.57
CA GLN A 250 -13.11 12.93 1.60
C GLN A 250 -11.65 12.96 1.17
N PHE A 251 -11.43 13.07 -0.13
CA PHE A 251 -10.10 13.04 -0.74
C PHE A 251 -9.90 14.33 -1.51
N GLU A 252 -8.94 15.13 -1.08
CA GLU A 252 -8.66 16.43 -1.66
C GLU A 252 -7.29 16.42 -2.33
N VAL A 253 -7.23 16.92 -3.56
CA VAL A 253 -6.00 17.06 -4.32
C VAL A 253 -5.93 18.45 -4.88
N THR A 254 -4.90 19.20 -4.50
CA THR A 254 -4.66 20.57 -4.95
C THR A 254 -3.40 20.62 -5.80
N ALA A 255 -3.54 21.09 -7.05
CA ALA A 255 -2.40 21.27 -7.95
C ALA A 255 -1.49 22.40 -7.46
N LEU A 256 -0.19 22.14 -7.32
CA LEU A 256 0.83 23.10 -6.92
C LEU A 256 1.41 23.85 -8.13
N ALA A 257 2.21 24.88 -7.87
CA ALA A 257 2.76 25.75 -8.93
C ALA A 257 3.62 24.97 -9.95
N GLU A 258 4.35 23.95 -9.49
CA GLU A 258 5.11 23.04 -10.33
C GLU A 258 4.18 22.04 -11.02
N ASN A 259 4.35 21.89 -12.34
CA ASN A 259 3.54 20.97 -13.14
C ASN A 259 3.74 19.52 -12.69
N GLY A 260 2.64 18.79 -12.50
CA GLY A 260 2.68 17.42 -11.99
C GLY A 260 2.87 17.32 -10.47
N SER A 261 2.95 18.44 -9.74
CA SER A 261 3.06 18.42 -8.28
C SER A 261 1.72 18.71 -7.62
N TYR A 262 1.40 17.94 -6.58
CA TYR A 262 0.12 18.00 -5.86
C TYR A 262 0.33 17.95 -4.35
N ALA A 263 -0.50 18.71 -3.63
CA ALA A 263 -0.73 18.51 -2.21
C ALA A 263 -2.06 17.78 -2.04
N CYS A 264 -2.04 16.69 -1.28
CA CYS A 264 -3.15 15.77 -1.18
C CYS A 264 -3.48 15.53 0.29
N ALA A 265 -4.77 15.39 0.62
CA ALA A 265 -5.23 15.07 1.96
C ALA A 265 -6.40 14.10 1.90
N ALA A 266 -6.41 13.12 2.81
CA ALA A 266 -7.55 12.26 3.08
C ALA A 266 -8.15 12.60 4.43
N LEU A 267 -9.46 12.78 4.47
CA LEU A 267 -10.22 13.10 5.67
C LEU A 267 -11.21 11.97 5.98
N ALA A 268 -11.36 11.64 7.25
CA ALA A 268 -12.42 10.77 7.77
C ALA A 268 -13.34 11.59 8.68
N SER A 269 -14.64 11.63 8.36
CA SER A 269 -15.63 12.42 9.12
C SER A 269 -15.21 13.89 9.36
N GLY A 270 -14.55 14.49 8.36
CA GLY A 270 -14.07 15.88 8.41
C GLY A 270 -12.74 16.11 9.13
N THR A 271 -12.09 15.06 9.63
CA THR A 271 -10.75 15.14 10.25
C THR A 271 -9.70 14.61 9.30
N VAL A 272 -8.58 15.32 9.11
CA VAL A 272 -7.45 14.82 8.31
C VAL A 272 -6.85 13.59 8.98
N VAL A 273 -6.82 12.48 8.24
CA VAL A 273 -6.22 11.21 8.68
C VAL A 273 -4.94 10.88 7.93
N SER A 274 -4.71 11.52 6.78
CA SER A 274 -3.47 11.41 6.04
C SER A 274 -3.21 12.60 5.14
N ASP A 275 -1.94 12.96 5.01
CA ASP A 275 -1.42 13.96 4.07
C ASP A 275 -0.43 13.30 3.11
N MET A 276 -0.39 13.77 1.87
CA MET A 276 0.56 13.32 0.87
C MET A 276 1.04 14.48 -0.02
N ARG A 277 2.33 14.49 -0.33
CA ARG A 277 2.88 15.25 -1.46
C ARG A 277 3.13 14.27 -2.59
N LEU A 278 2.64 14.59 -3.78
CA LEU A 278 2.72 13.71 -4.94
C LEU A 278 3.33 14.47 -6.11
N ARG A 279 4.28 13.84 -6.80
CA ARG A 279 4.84 14.32 -8.05
C ARG A 279 4.65 13.26 -9.12
N LEU A 280 3.93 13.66 -10.17
CA LEU A 280 3.70 12.88 -11.38
C LEU A 280 4.66 13.36 -12.46
N ALA A 281 5.17 12.42 -13.24
CA ALA A 281 5.94 12.71 -14.44
C ALA A 281 5.25 12.08 -15.66
N ALA A 282 5.53 12.62 -16.84
CA ALA A 282 5.02 12.06 -18.08
C ALA A 282 5.43 10.58 -18.20
N GLY A 283 4.47 9.73 -18.55
CA GLY A 283 4.78 8.35 -18.91
C GLY A 283 5.66 8.31 -20.15
N VAL A 284 6.67 7.46 -20.16
CA VAL A 284 7.33 7.11 -21.42
C VAL A 284 6.36 6.15 -22.10
N SER A 285 5.55 6.65 -23.02
CA SER A 285 4.72 5.78 -23.86
C SER A 285 5.65 4.85 -24.63
N ASP A 286 5.40 3.56 -24.56
CA ASP A 286 5.94 2.61 -25.53
C ASP A 286 5.58 3.15 -26.93
N PRO A 287 6.54 3.39 -27.85
CA PRO A 287 6.24 3.90 -29.18
C PRO A 287 5.30 2.98 -30.00
N LEU A 288 4.97 1.79 -29.50
CA LEU A 288 4.24 0.74 -30.22
C LEU A 288 2.91 0.30 -29.57
N GLY A 289 2.42 0.97 -28.51
CA GLY A 289 1.19 0.58 -27.80
C GLY A 289 -0.03 1.44 -28.14
N GLN A 290 -0.97 0.87 -28.91
CA GLN A 290 -2.19 1.46 -29.47
C GLN A 290 -3.04 2.34 -28.55
N ALA A 291 -3.61 3.38 -29.17
CA ALA A 291 -4.78 4.12 -28.72
C ALA A 291 -5.95 3.14 -28.44
N ALA A 292 -6.31 2.98 -27.17
CA ALA A 292 -7.64 2.53 -26.81
C ALA A 292 -8.48 3.79 -26.53
N ASP A 293 -9.46 4.03 -27.41
CA ASP A 293 -10.53 5.01 -27.21
C ASP A 293 -11.19 4.78 -25.83
N LEU A 294 -11.03 5.75 -24.95
CA LEU A 294 -11.85 5.88 -23.74
C LEU A 294 -13.13 6.64 -24.12
N ASP A 295 -14.09 5.90 -24.66
CA ASP A 295 -15.47 6.37 -24.74
C ASP A 295 -16.06 6.48 -23.34
N LEU A 296 -16.09 7.71 -22.81
CA LEU A 296 -16.91 8.09 -21.68
C LEU A 296 -18.39 7.99 -22.10
N GLN A 297 -19.05 6.88 -21.75
CA GLN A 297 -20.50 6.84 -21.74
C GLN A 297 -21.02 7.72 -20.60
N VAL A 298 -21.42 8.95 -20.99
CA VAL A 298 -22.34 9.78 -20.22
C VAL A 298 -23.70 9.09 -20.27
N ALA A 299 -24.11 8.46 -19.17
CA ALA A 299 -25.47 8.00 -18.99
C ALA A 299 -26.37 9.20 -18.65
N THR A 300 -27.07 9.71 -19.66
CA THR A 300 -28.30 10.48 -19.50
C THR A 300 -29.50 9.54 -19.61
N ALA A 301 -30.21 9.32 -18.50
CA ALA A 301 -31.67 9.11 -18.41
C ALA A 301 -32.08 9.08 -16.93
#